data_AF-A0A425Y5B5-F1
#
_entry.id   AF-A0A425Y5B5-F1
#
_cell.length_a   1.000
_cell.length_b   1.000
_cell.length_c   1.000
_cell.angle_alpha   90.00
_cell.angle_beta   90.00
_cell.angle_gamma   90.00
#
_symmetry.space_group_name_H-M   'P 1'
#
loop_
_entity.id
_entity.type
_entity.pdbx_description
1 polymer ?
#
loop_
_entity_poly.entity_id
_entity_poly.type
_entity_poly.pdbx_seq_one_letter_code
_entity_poly.pdbx_strand_id
1 'polypeptide(L)'
;MRELCIPIPIDIGAELAEVEVKIGKTNQKFQYRLESFPWDVDDMDIKDGITVDLLKIYKLKKTIAEYDKDWELIQIYTPAEKAKIIQILFRKKQNI
;
A
#
# COMPACT_ATOMS: atom_id res chain seq x y z
N MET A 1 -14.73 16.07 -4.55
CA MET A 1 -14.41 15.52 -3.21
C MET A 1 -13.76 16.64 -2.42
N ARG A 2 -14.20 16.95 -1.19
CA ARG A 2 -13.54 17.94 -0.33
C ARG A 2 -12.73 17.17 0.70
N GLU A 3 -11.41 17.24 0.61
CA GLU A 3 -10.49 16.43 1.40
C GLU A 3 -9.59 17.29 2.26
N LEU A 4 -9.28 16.81 3.46
CA LEU A 4 -8.27 17.38 4.35
C LEU A 4 -7.07 16.43 4.35
N CYS A 5 -5.95 16.87 3.78
CA CYS A 5 -4.72 16.09 3.73
C CYS A 5 -3.80 16.48 4.88
N ILE A 6 -3.55 15.54 5.80
CA ILE A 6 -2.61 15.72 6.91
C ILE A 6 -1.39 14.84 6.63
N PRO A 7 -0.19 15.42 6.40
CA PRO A 7 1.02 14.62 6.24
C PRO A 7 1.39 14.02 7.60
N ILE A 8 1.48 12.70 7.65
CA ILE A 8 1.88 11.96 8.84
C ILE A 8 3.18 11.22 8.48
N PRO A 9 4.27 11.40 9.25
CA PRO A 9 5.46 10.59 9.08
C PRO A 9 5.12 9.15 9.53
N ILE A 10 5.13 8.21 8.60
CA ILE A 10 4.90 6.79 8.87
C ILE A 10 6.16 6.04 8.47
N ASP A 11 6.74 5.32 9.43
CA ASP A 11 7.89 4.47 9.18
C ASP A 11 7.45 3.12 8.57
N ILE A 12 8.35 2.53 7.79
CA ILE A 12 8.09 1.30 7.04
C ILE A 12 8.26 0.09 7.97
N GLY A 13 7.30 -0.83 7.98
CA GLY A 13 7.49 -2.16 8.55
C GLY A 13 6.88 -2.39 9.94
N ALA A 14 5.60 -2.07 10.10
CA ALA A 14 4.71 -2.45 11.21
C ALA A 14 4.44 -1.41 12.31
N GLU A 15 4.63 -0.12 12.05
CA GLU A 15 3.97 0.92 12.85
C GLU A 15 2.53 1.12 12.32
N LEU A 16 1.56 0.62 13.09
CA LEU A 16 0.15 0.93 12.87
C LEU A 16 -0.07 2.43 13.14
N ALA A 17 -0.35 3.21 12.11
CA ALA A 17 -0.70 4.62 12.27
C ALA A 17 -2.20 4.75 12.58
N GLU A 18 -2.55 5.17 13.79
CA GLU A 18 -3.94 5.47 14.19
C GLU A 18 -4.19 6.99 14.12
N VAL A 19 -5.27 7.38 13.43
CA VAL A 19 -5.70 8.77 13.28
C VAL A 19 -7.13 8.90 13.79
N GLU A 20 -7.32 9.67 14.86
CA GLU A 20 -8.64 10.06 15.34
C GLU A 20 -8.95 11.49 14.91
N VAL A 21 -10.03 11.67 14.15
CA VAL A 21 -10.51 12.98 13.70
C VAL A 21 -11.90 13.22 14.27
N LYS A 22 -12.09 14.40 14.86
CA LYS A 22 -13.40 14.85 15.32
C LYS A 22 -14.00 15.83 14.31
N ILE A 23 -15.13 15.46 13.72
CA ILE A 23 -15.90 16.32 12.81
C ILE A 23 -17.22 16.67 13.50
N GLY A 24 -17.33 17.91 13.99
CA GLY A 24 -18.46 18.36 14.78
C GLY A 24 -18.57 17.59 16.11
N LYS A 25 -19.61 16.76 16.25
CA LYS A 25 -19.85 15.92 17.44
C LYS A 25 -19.42 14.46 17.27
N THR A 26 -18.99 14.07 16.08
CA THR A 26 -18.64 12.68 15.76
C THR A 26 -17.13 12.50 15.76
N ASN A 27 -16.64 11.52 16.52
CA ASN A 27 -15.27 11.04 16.41
C ASN A 27 -15.21 9.91 15.38
N GLN A 28 -14.24 9.97 14.49
CA GLN A 28 -13.94 8.89 13.54
C GLN A 28 -12.49 8.45 13.76
N LYS A 29 -12.29 7.15 13.86
CA LYS A 29 -10.97 6.54 14.03
C LYS A 29 -10.59 5.76 12.78
N PHE A 30 -9.43 6.08 12.23
CA PHE A 30 -8.87 5.41 11.07
C PHE A 30 -7.55 4.76 11.45
N GLN A 31 -7.29 3.58 10.88
CA GLN A 31 -6.05 2.85 11.08
C GLN A 31 -5.40 2.62 9.74
N TYR A 32 -4.12 2.94 9.63
CA TYR A 32 -3.33 2.85 8.41
C TYR A 32 -2.08 1.99 8.63
N ARG A 33 -1.64 1.32 7.57
CA ARG A 33 -0.39 0.54 7.52
C ARG A 33 0.34 0.82 6.22
N LEU A 34 1.63 1.13 6.33
CA LEU A 34 2.54 1.22 5.20
C LEU A 34 3.38 -0.06 5.12
N GLU A 35 3.11 -0.86 4.10
CA GLU A 35 3.74 -2.17 3.92
C GLU A 35 4.72 -2.16 2.75
N SER A 36 5.77 -2.98 2.85
CA SER A 36 6.73 -3.20 1.76
C SER A 36 6.65 -4.64 1.25
N PHE A 37 6.52 -4.78 -0.06
CA PHE A 37 6.45 -6.08 -0.72
C PHE A 37 7.58 -6.26 -1.73
N PRO A 38 8.04 -7.50 -1.97
CA PRO A 38 8.99 -7.78 -3.03
C PRO A 38 8.45 -7.34 -4.40
N TRP A 39 9.16 -6.43 -5.05
CA TRP A 39 8.82 -5.91 -6.38
C TRP A 39 9.65 -6.57 -7.49
N ASP A 40 10.86 -6.99 -7.16
CA ASP A 40 11.79 -7.53 -8.14
C ASP A 40 11.36 -8.89 -8.70
N VAL A 41 11.77 -9.14 -9.95
CA VAL A 41 11.59 -10.39 -10.70
C VAL A 41 12.88 -10.88 -11.37
N ASP A 42 14.02 -10.30 -10.98
CA ASP A 42 15.38 -10.57 -11.52
C ASP A 42 15.82 -12.04 -11.47
N ASP A 43 15.14 -12.93 -10.73
CA ASP A 43 15.46 -14.37 -10.67
C ASP A 43 15.04 -15.13 -11.94
N MET A 44 14.42 -14.46 -12.92
CA MET A 44 14.05 -15.07 -14.20
C MET A 44 14.99 -14.61 -15.31
N ASP A 45 15.48 -15.56 -16.11
CA ASP A 45 16.38 -15.36 -17.26
C ASP A 45 15.66 -14.68 -18.47
N ILE A 46 14.75 -13.75 -18.18
CA ILE A 46 13.88 -13.05 -19.12
C ILE A 46 14.53 -11.70 -19.45
N LYS A 47 14.94 -11.55 -20.71
CA LYS A 47 15.58 -10.31 -21.21
C LYS A 47 14.59 -9.32 -21.85
N ASP A 48 13.31 -9.69 -21.94
CA ASP A 48 12.26 -8.85 -22.51
C ASP A 48 11.62 -7.96 -21.44
N GLY A 49 11.78 -6.64 -21.61
CA GLY A 49 11.28 -5.65 -20.64
C GLY A 49 9.77 -5.66 -20.48
N ILE A 50 9.01 -5.95 -21.55
CA ILE A 50 7.54 -6.01 -21.50
C ILE A 50 7.10 -7.17 -20.62
N THR A 51 7.70 -8.35 -20.81
CA THR A 51 7.40 -9.55 -20.01
C THR A 51 7.74 -9.31 -18.54
N VAL A 52 8.88 -8.67 -18.24
CA VAL A 52 9.28 -8.28 -16.87
C VAL A 52 8.22 -7.40 -16.21
N ASP A 53 7.73 -6.37 -16.91
CA ASP A 53 6.74 -5.44 -16.36
C ASP A 53 5.38 -6.13 -16.12
N LEU A 54 4.94 -7.00 -17.04
CA LEU A 54 3.72 -7.78 -16.88
C LEU A 54 3.78 -8.71 -15.66
N LEU A 55 4.94 -9.34 -15.43
CA LEU A 55 5.16 -10.20 -14.26
C LEU A 55 5.12 -9.41 -12.95
N LYS A 56 5.73 -8.22 -12.92
CA LYS A 56 5.65 -7.32 -11.76
C LYS A 56 4.20 -6.92 -11.45
N ILE A 57 3.44 -6.54 -12.47
CA ILE A 57 2.01 -6.21 -12.33
C ILE A 57 1.22 -7.42 -11.81
N TYR A 58 1.47 -8.61 -12.34
CA TYR A 58 0.81 -9.84 -11.89
C TYR A 58 1.11 -10.13 -10.41
N LYS A 59 2.39 -10.07 -10.02
CA LYS A 59 2.84 -10.28 -8.63
C LYS A 59 2.19 -9.27 -7.68
N LEU A 60 2.15 -8.00 -8.06
CA LEU A 60 1.50 -6.95 -7.27
C LEU A 60 0.00 -7.18 -7.10
N LYS A 61 -0.72 -7.52 -8.17
CA LYS A 61 -2.15 -7.85 -8.09
C LYS A 61 -2.40 -9.03 -7.16
N LYS A 62 -1.56 -10.07 -7.25
CA LYS A 62 -1.64 -11.25 -6.38
C LYS A 62 -1.38 -10.87 -4.92
N THR A 63 -0.31 -10.13 -4.65
CA THR A 63 0.02 -9.63 -3.30
C THR A 63 -1.13 -8.84 -2.68
N ILE A 64 -1.74 -7.92 -3.42
CA ILE A 64 -2.89 -7.14 -2.92
C ILE A 64 -4.11 -8.04 -2.66
N ALA A 65 -4.38 -9.01 -3.54
CA ALA A 65 -5.54 -9.90 -3.39
C ALA A 65 -5.39 -10.90 -2.24
N GLU A 66 -4.16 -11.32 -1.95
CA GLU A 66 -3.83 -12.25 -0.86
C GLU A 66 -3.58 -11.54 0.49
N TYR A 67 -3.50 -10.21 0.48
CA TYR A 67 -3.35 -9.42 1.70
C TYR A 67 -4.57 -9.52 2.62
N ASP A 68 -4.41 -9.07 3.87
CA ASP A 68 -5.44 -9.12 4.90
C ASP A 68 -6.76 -8.49 4.42
N LYS A 69 -7.84 -9.28 4.48
CA LYS A 69 -9.17 -8.91 3.97
C LYS A 69 -9.84 -7.82 4.78
N ASP A 70 -9.40 -7.59 6.02
CA ASP A 70 -9.88 -6.50 6.87
C ASP A 70 -9.25 -5.15 6.48
N TRP A 71 -8.33 -5.14 5.52
CA TRP A 71 -7.67 -3.97 5.01
C TRP A 71 -8.09 -3.68 3.57
N GLU A 72 -8.11 -2.40 3.24
CA GLU A 72 -8.40 -1.90 1.90
C GLU A 72 -7.20 -1.15 1.34
N LEU A 73 -6.94 -1.33 0.05
CA LEU A 73 -5.90 -0.61 -0.68
C LEU A 73 -6.27 0.86 -0.80
N ILE A 74 -5.38 1.75 -0.34
CA ILE A 74 -5.53 3.20 -0.51
C ILE A 74 -4.60 3.72 -1.60
N GLN A 75 -3.31 3.37 -1.53
CA GLN A 75 -2.32 3.91 -2.45
C GLN A 75 -1.18 2.93 -2.69
N ILE A 76 -0.72 2.86 -3.94
CA ILE A 76 0.52 2.20 -4.34
C ILE A 76 1.52 3.32 -4.63
N TYR A 77 2.67 3.30 -3.96
CA TYR A 77 3.71 4.29 -4.22
C TYR A 77 4.52 3.90 -5.44
N THR A 78 4.94 4.90 -6.21
CA THR A 78 5.80 4.69 -7.38
C THR A 78 7.14 4.11 -6.93
N PRO A 79 7.50 2.89 -7.35
CA PRO A 79 8.81 2.34 -7.05
C PRO A 79 9.90 3.14 -7.78
N ALA A 80 11.04 3.34 -7.13
CA ALA A 80 12.22 3.91 -7.78
C ALA A 80 12.74 3.00 -8.92
N GLU A 81 13.56 3.55 -9.81
CA GLU A 81 14.27 2.73 -10.80
C GLU A 81 15.08 1.62 -10.11
N LYS A 82 14.90 0.37 -10.55
CA LYS A 82 15.53 -0.83 -9.96
C LYS A 82 15.18 -1.07 -8.49
N ALA A 83 14.04 -0.55 -8.01
CA ALA A 83 13.58 -0.87 -6.66
C ALA A 83 13.35 -2.37 -6.49
N LYS A 84 13.80 -2.92 -5.37
CA LYS A 84 13.55 -4.31 -4.99
C LYS A 84 12.24 -4.50 -4.22
N ILE A 85 11.71 -3.40 -3.71
CA ILE A 85 10.49 -3.35 -2.92
C ILE A 85 9.53 -2.31 -3.48
N ILE A 86 8.24 -2.56 -3.30
CA ILE A 86 7.16 -1.61 -3.57
C ILE A 86 6.41 -1.34 -2.28
N GLN A 87 6.06 -0.08 -2.06
CA GLN A 87 5.33 0.35 -0.88
C GLN A 87 3.86 0.51 -1.20
N ILE A 88 3.01 0.04 -0.27
CA ILE A 88 1.57 0.08 -0.41
C ILE A 88 0.96 0.56 0.92
N LEU A 89 0.13 1.60 0.84
CA LEU A 89 -0.67 2.09 1.96
C LEU A 89 -2.01 1.38 1.98
N PHE A 90 -2.32 0.79 3.14
CA PHE A 90 -3.61 0.21 3.43
C PHE A 90 -4.32 0.97 4.56
N ARG A 91 -5.65 0.95 4.52
CA ARG A 91 -6.51 1.39 5.63
C ARG A 91 -7.30 0.20 6.14
N LYS A 92 -7.52 0.12 7.45
CA LYS A 92 -8.42 -0.89 8.00
C LYS A 92 -9.86 -0.53 7.62
N LYS A 93 -10.60 -1.50 7.10
CA LYS A 93 -12.02 -1.34 6.80
C LYS A 93 -12.76 -0.97 8.09
N GLN A 94 -13.56 0.07 8.00
CA GLN A 94 -14.53 0.36 9.05
C GLN A 94 -15.75 -0.50 8.79
N ASN A 95 -16.11 -1.36 9.75
CA ASN A 95 -17.43 -1.98 9.74
C ASN A 95 -18.43 -0.86 10.05
N ILE A 96 -19.07 -0.36 8.99
CA ILE A 96 -20.19 0.58 9.06
C ILE A 96 -21.48 -0.22 9.21
#